data_AF-A0A0G4EIV9-F1
#
_entry.id   AF-A0A0G4EIV9-F1
#
_cell.length_a   1.000
_cell.length_b   1.000
_cell.length_c   1.000
_cell.angle_alpha   90.00
_cell.angle_beta   90.00
_cell.angle_gamma   90.00
#
_symmetry.space_group_name_H-M   'P 1'
#
loop_
_entity.id
_entity.type
_entity.pdbx_description
1 polymer ?
#
loop_
_entity_poly.entity_id
_entity_poly.type
_entity_poly.pdbx_seq_one_letter_code
_entity_poly.pdbx_strand_id
1 'polypeptide(L)'
;MVSRQLLPAVQCRFFADSASSKLSEVVANEISHEKSQYEKPPIIQRFLDKKEWKFEEKTADVNMVLTKEVDGTKVSVEFQLSTPYNPEDEGGEGEGGEESTPTDFSITVEKKDSTGVIFYCTTDSTDPSHRFMIGNVKYFATAEEKDNASSYNGPEFEDLDESMQERMDEWLATLGVGEELCDFIDACAVDKEQREYMNWLTGIKSFIETK
;
A
#
# COMPACT_ATOMS: atom_id res chain seq x y z
N MET A 1 -31.82 -67.64 19.70
CA MET A 1 -30.65 -66.90 19.19
C MET A 1 -31.15 -65.67 18.48
N VAL A 2 -30.87 -64.50 19.03
CA VAL A 2 -31.47 -63.21 18.63
C VAL A 2 -30.71 -62.66 17.43
N SER A 3 -31.43 -62.41 16.34
CA SER A 3 -30.89 -61.76 15.14
C SER A 3 -30.65 -60.28 15.45
N ARG A 4 -29.38 -59.84 15.40
CA ARG A 4 -29.02 -58.42 15.49
C ARG A 4 -29.33 -57.75 14.15
N GLN A 5 -30.41 -56.98 14.10
CA GLN A 5 -30.64 -56.02 13.03
C GLN A 5 -29.65 -54.85 13.21
N LEU A 6 -28.81 -54.62 12.20
CA LEU A 6 -27.98 -53.42 12.07
C LEU A 6 -28.89 -52.24 11.72
N LEU A 7 -28.89 -51.21 12.56
CA LEU A 7 -29.51 -49.93 12.24
C LEU A 7 -28.75 -49.27 11.07
N PRO A 8 -29.43 -48.63 10.11
CA PRO A 8 -28.76 -47.94 9.02
C PRO A 8 -27.94 -46.78 9.58
N ALA A 9 -26.72 -46.63 9.08
CA ALA A 9 -25.88 -45.47 9.35
C ALA A 9 -26.68 -44.21 8.99
N VAL A 10 -26.88 -43.32 9.96
CA VAL A 10 -27.41 -41.97 9.69
C VAL A 10 -26.33 -41.28 8.88
N GLN A 11 -26.51 -41.31 7.56
CA GLN A 11 -25.70 -40.54 6.65
C GLN A 11 -26.05 -39.08 6.92
N CYS A 12 -25.19 -38.41 7.68
CA CYS A 12 -25.27 -36.99 7.95
C CYS A 12 -25.16 -36.30 6.59
N ARG A 13 -26.30 -36.03 5.96
CA ARG A 13 -26.37 -35.16 4.80
C ARG A 13 -26.01 -33.78 5.33
N PHE A 14 -24.75 -33.40 5.16
CA PHE A 14 -24.34 -32.01 5.23
C PHE A 14 -25.21 -31.26 4.23
N PHE A 15 -26.31 -30.68 4.70
CA PHE A 15 -26.96 -29.60 3.99
C PHE A 15 -25.87 -28.55 3.83
N ALA A 16 -25.49 -28.23 2.60
CA ALA A 16 -24.75 -26.99 2.36
C ALA A 16 -25.59 -25.90 3.01
N ASP A 17 -25.02 -25.23 4.02
CA ASP A 17 -25.76 -24.22 4.76
C ASP A 17 -26.27 -23.19 3.75
N SER A 18 -27.58 -22.93 3.75
CA SER A 18 -28.20 -22.01 2.81
C SER A 18 -27.53 -20.63 2.87
N ALA A 19 -26.99 -20.26 4.05
CA ALA A 19 -26.22 -19.04 4.24
C ALA A 19 -24.90 -19.04 3.43
N SER A 20 -24.10 -20.10 3.52
CA SER A 20 -22.85 -20.24 2.77
C SER A 20 -23.08 -20.22 1.26
N SER A 21 -24.14 -20.87 0.77
CA SER A 21 -24.46 -20.86 -0.67
C SER A 21 -24.82 -19.47 -1.18
N LYS A 22 -25.63 -18.73 -0.41
CA LYS A 22 -26.02 -17.35 -0.75
C LYS A 22 -24.82 -16.41 -0.70
N LEU A 23 -23.96 -16.55 0.32
CA LEU A 23 -22.75 -15.74 0.43
C LEU A 23 -21.80 -16.01 -0.76
N SER A 24 -21.61 -17.27 -1.16
CA SER A 24 -20.79 -17.58 -2.35
C SER A 24 -21.36 -16.96 -3.62
N GLU A 25 -22.69 -16.98 -3.81
CA GLU A 25 -23.35 -16.33 -4.95
C GLU A 25 -23.12 -14.82 -4.97
N VAL A 26 -23.28 -14.15 -3.82
CA VAL A 26 -23.01 -12.70 -3.70
C VAL A 26 -21.55 -12.39 -4.03
N VAL A 27 -20.60 -13.10 -3.43
CA VAL A 27 -19.16 -12.88 -3.67
C VAL A 27 -18.80 -13.15 -5.14
N ALA A 28 -19.41 -14.14 -5.78
CA ALA A 28 -19.17 -14.42 -7.20
C ALA A 28 -19.66 -13.29 -8.11
N ASN A 29 -20.83 -12.72 -7.81
CA ASN A 29 -21.35 -11.56 -8.54
C ASN A 29 -20.45 -10.34 -8.34
N GLU A 30 -19.96 -10.11 -7.11
CA GLU A 30 -19.04 -9.02 -6.81
C GLU A 30 -17.72 -9.14 -7.58
N ILE A 31 -17.08 -10.33 -7.56
CA ILE A 31 -15.87 -10.59 -8.34
C ILE A 31 -16.09 -10.28 -9.83
N SER A 32 -17.26 -10.63 -10.37
CA SER A 32 -17.60 -10.34 -11.76
C SER A 32 -17.80 -8.86 -12.02
N HIS A 33 -18.42 -8.15 -11.08
CA HIS A 33 -18.62 -6.71 -11.17
C HIS A 33 -17.28 -5.98 -11.17
N GLU A 34 -16.44 -6.21 -10.15
CA GLU A 34 -15.13 -5.57 -9.98
C GLU A 34 -14.21 -5.81 -11.18
N LYS A 35 -14.12 -7.06 -11.66
CA LYS A 35 -13.29 -7.39 -12.82
C LYS A 35 -13.76 -6.71 -14.11
N SER A 36 -15.05 -6.40 -14.23
CA SER A 36 -15.58 -5.74 -15.41
C SER A 36 -15.29 -4.24 -15.43
N GLN A 37 -15.09 -3.64 -14.25
CA GLN A 37 -14.83 -2.21 -14.08
C GLN A 37 -13.35 -1.90 -13.89
N TYR A 38 -12.54 -2.88 -13.47
CA TYR A 38 -11.12 -2.66 -13.24
C TYR A 38 -10.36 -2.28 -14.51
N GLU A 39 -9.74 -1.10 -14.46
CA GLU A 39 -8.75 -0.64 -15.42
C GLU A 39 -7.53 -0.10 -14.66
N LYS A 40 -6.34 -0.59 -15.04
CA LYS A 40 -5.10 -0.10 -14.43
C LYS A 40 -4.84 1.35 -14.89
N PRO A 41 -4.60 2.31 -13.97
CA PRO A 41 -4.29 3.68 -14.33
C PRO A 41 -3.10 3.80 -15.29
N PRO A 42 -3.22 4.49 -16.45
CA PRO A 42 -2.14 4.59 -17.44
C PRO A 42 -0.86 5.26 -16.92
N ILE A 43 -0.99 6.12 -15.90
CA ILE A 43 0.14 6.82 -15.27
C ILE A 43 1.17 5.85 -14.68
N ILE A 44 0.71 4.72 -14.13
CA ILE A 44 1.57 3.69 -13.55
C ILE A 44 2.50 3.12 -14.63
N GLN A 45 1.95 2.76 -15.79
CA GLN A 45 2.76 2.20 -16.88
C GLN A 45 3.72 3.25 -17.45
N ARG A 46 3.26 4.49 -17.64
CA ARG A 46 4.09 5.59 -18.15
C ARG A 46 5.31 5.87 -17.28
N PHE A 47 5.12 5.88 -15.96
CA PHE A 47 6.21 6.07 -15.00
C PHE A 47 7.23 4.92 -15.09
N LEU A 48 6.76 3.67 -15.08
CA LEU A 48 7.62 2.49 -15.14
C LEU A 48 8.38 2.35 -16.47
N ASP A 49 7.81 2.84 -17.58
CA ASP A 49 8.44 2.80 -18.91
C ASP A 49 9.71 3.65 -19.01
N LYS A 50 9.90 4.61 -18.09
CA LYS A 50 11.14 5.40 -17.98
C LYS A 50 12.33 4.56 -17.52
N LYS A 51 12.07 3.46 -16.80
CA LYS A 51 13.07 2.51 -16.29
C LYS A 51 14.14 3.15 -15.39
N GLU A 52 13.79 4.24 -14.73
CA GLU A 52 14.65 4.93 -13.75
C GLU A 52 14.61 4.25 -12.37
N TRP A 53 13.51 3.56 -12.08
CA TRP A 53 13.27 2.85 -10.82
C TRP A 53 12.99 1.38 -11.08
N LYS A 54 13.46 0.51 -10.19
CA LYS A 54 13.00 -0.88 -10.08
C LYS A 54 11.81 -0.91 -9.11
N PHE A 55 10.64 -1.28 -9.63
CA PHE A 55 9.42 -1.43 -8.84
C PHE A 55 9.19 -2.89 -8.42
N GLU A 56 8.84 -3.11 -7.15
CA GLU A 56 8.57 -4.42 -6.57
C GLU A 56 7.31 -4.37 -5.69
N GLU A 57 6.41 -5.34 -5.90
CA GLU A 57 5.25 -5.60 -5.05
C GLU A 57 4.94 -7.10 -5.03
N LYS A 58 4.14 -7.56 -4.06
CA LYS A 58 3.67 -8.95 -3.99
C LYS A 58 2.16 -8.99 -3.76
N THR A 59 1.51 -10.02 -4.29
CA THR A 59 0.11 -10.32 -4.01
C THR A 59 -0.06 -10.71 -2.54
N ALA A 60 -1.14 -10.28 -1.89
CA ALA A 60 -1.42 -10.45 -0.46
C ALA A 60 -0.39 -9.79 0.48
N ASP A 61 0.35 -8.81 -0.03
CA ASP A 61 1.25 -7.94 0.73
C ASP A 61 0.82 -6.50 0.46
N VAL A 62 0.71 -5.67 1.50
CA VAL A 62 0.28 -4.27 1.36
C VAL A 62 1.40 -3.36 0.87
N ASN A 63 2.65 -3.80 0.96
CA ASN A 63 3.83 -2.98 0.73
C ASN A 63 4.22 -2.93 -0.75
N MET A 64 4.73 -1.78 -1.17
CA MET A 64 5.32 -1.50 -2.47
C MET A 64 6.66 -0.80 -2.29
N VAL A 65 7.61 -1.12 -3.18
CA VAL A 65 8.96 -0.55 -3.10
C VAL A 65 9.45 -0.14 -4.48
N LEU A 66 9.93 1.09 -4.59
CA LEU A 66 10.79 1.53 -5.69
C LEU A 66 12.24 1.57 -5.20
N THR A 67 13.17 1.08 -6.00
CA THR A 67 14.61 1.16 -5.71
C THR A 67 15.42 1.65 -6.90
N LYS A 68 16.48 2.40 -6.62
CA LYS A 68 17.55 2.70 -7.58
C LYS A 68 18.88 2.96 -6.87
N GLU A 69 19.95 3.09 -7.64
CA GLU A 69 21.28 3.46 -7.15
C GLU A 69 21.72 4.76 -7.83
N VAL A 70 22.17 5.73 -7.04
CA VAL A 70 22.72 7.01 -7.51
C VAL A 70 24.09 7.17 -6.88
N ASP A 71 25.15 7.27 -7.69
CA ASP A 71 26.54 7.44 -7.25
C ASP A 71 27.00 6.48 -6.13
N GLY A 72 26.56 5.22 -6.19
CA GLY A 72 26.90 4.21 -5.18
C GLY A 72 26.09 4.28 -3.89
N THR A 73 25.04 5.11 -3.85
CA THR A 73 24.08 5.23 -2.75
C THR A 73 22.75 4.63 -3.19
N LYS A 74 22.17 3.78 -2.35
CA LYS A 74 20.87 3.15 -2.60
C LYS A 74 19.76 4.13 -2.20
N VAL A 75 18.81 4.36 -3.09
CA VAL A 75 17.58 5.11 -2.81
C VAL A 75 16.42 4.13 -2.87
N SER A 76 15.62 4.08 -1.81
CA SER A 76 14.41 3.25 -1.73
C SER A 76 13.22 4.12 -1.36
N VAL A 77 12.10 3.94 -2.04
CA VAL A 77 10.83 4.59 -1.71
C VAL A 77 9.85 3.49 -1.35
N GLU A 78 9.34 3.52 -0.12
CA GLU A 78 8.46 2.50 0.44
C GLU A 78 7.12 3.13 0.79
N PHE A 79 6.04 2.52 0.33
CA PHE A 79 4.67 3.00 0.52
C PHE A 79 3.70 1.80 0.53
N GLN A 80 2.47 2.03 0.99
CA GLN A 80 1.45 0.99 1.10
C GLN A 80 0.25 1.31 0.23
N LEU A 81 -0.60 0.31 0.00
CA LEU A 81 -1.90 0.52 -0.63
C LEU A 81 -2.77 1.48 0.20
N SER A 82 -3.73 2.14 -0.44
CA SER A 82 -4.65 3.06 0.22
C SER A 82 -5.52 2.32 1.24
N THR A 83 -5.73 2.91 2.42
CA THR A 83 -6.67 2.34 3.40
C THR A 83 -8.11 2.71 3.06
N PRO A 84 -9.05 1.75 2.98
CA PRO A 84 -10.46 2.06 2.78
C PRO A 84 -11.15 2.62 4.04
N TYR A 85 -10.47 2.58 5.20
CA TYR A 85 -10.99 3.10 6.46
C TYR A 85 -10.10 4.25 6.95
N ASN A 86 -10.68 5.44 7.04
CA ASN A 86 -10.11 6.59 7.71
C ASN A 86 -11.00 6.93 8.93
N PRO A 87 -10.58 6.63 10.18
CA PRO A 87 -11.38 6.91 11.37
C PRO A 87 -11.63 8.40 11.60
N GLU A 88 -10.84 9.28 10.97
CA GLU A 88 -11.00 10.73 11.05
C GLU A 88 -12.12 11.27 10.12
N ASP A 89 -12.57 10.48 9.14
CA ASP A 89 -13.68 10.82 8.24
C ASP A 89 -15.07 10.51 8.83
N GLU A 90 -15.17 10.03 10.06
CA GLU A 90 -16.45 9.72 10.73
C GLU A 90 -17.32 10.98 11.06
N GLY A 91 -16.94 12.18 10.59
CA GLY A 91 -17.60 13.46 10.91
C GLY A 91 -18.08 14.32 9.73
N GLY A 92 -17.89 13.91 8.47
CA GLY A 92 -18.17 14.75 7.30
C GLY A 92 -19.35 14.28 6.44
N GLU A 93 -20.54 14.84 6.63
CA GLU A 93 -21.56 14.84 5.57
C GLU A 93 -21.15 15.87 4.50
N GLY A 94 -20.59 15.41 3.39
CA GLY A 94 -20.28 16.25 2.23
C GLY A 94 -20.19 15.43 0.95
N GLU A 95 -21.20 15.55 0.08
CA GLU A 95 -21.06 15.16 -1.32
C GLU A 95 -19.99 16.05 -2.00
N GLY A 96 -18.99 15.45 -2.66
CA GLY A 96 -18.28 16.13 -3.74
C GLY A 96 -16.80 15.83 -3.90
N GLY A 97 -16.47 14.79 -4.69
CA GLY A 97 -15.16 14.59 -5.32
C GLY A 97 -14.42 13.37 -4.82
N GLU A 98 -13.89 12.57 -5.75
CA GLU A 98 -12.79 11.63 -5.49
C GLU A 98 -11.54 12.44 -5.10
N GLU A 99 -11.53 13.07 -3.93
CA GLU A 99 -10.29 13.61 -3.38
C GLU A 99 -9.43 12.42 -2.97
N SER A 100 -8.32 12.23 -3.70
CA SER A 100 -7.32 11.21 -3.38
C SER A 100 -6.83 11.46 -1.96
N THR A 101 -7.03 10.49 -1.07
CA THR A 101 -6.45 10.53 0.27
C THR A 101 -4.94 10.66 0.16
N PRO A 102 -4.29 11.53 0.94
CA PRO A 102 -2.84 11.57 1.04
C PRO A 102 -2.26 10.18 1.32
N THR A 103 -1.17 9.85 0.62
CA THR A 103 -0.47 8.58 0.79
C THR A 103 0.81 8.81 1.59
N ASP A 104 0.94 8.11 2.71
CA ASP A 104 2.19 8.07 3.46
C ASP A 104 3.23 7.21 2.74
N PHE A 105 4.45 7.72 2.69
CA PHE A 105 5.59 7.02 2.12
C PHE A 105 6.89 7.40 2.85
N SER A 106 7.92 6.60 2.64
CA SER A 106 9.24 6.90 3.16
C SER A 106 10.29 6.83 2.07
N ILE A 107 11.30 7.70 2.18
CA ILE A 107 12.46 7.73 1.29
C ILE A 107 13.68 7.37 2.11
N THR A 108 14.27 6.22 1.86
CA THR A 108 15.55 5.82 2.46
C THR A 108 16.69 6.10 1.49
N VAL A 109 17.68 6.88 1.93
CA VAL A 109 18.94 7.10 1.24
C VAL A 109 20.07 6.45 2.04
N GLU A 110 20.60 5.33 1.55
CA GLU A 110 21.51 4.45 2.28
C GLU A 110 22.85 4.27 1.54
N LYS A 111 23.95 4.51 2.24
CA LYS A 111 25.31 4.33 1.75
C LYS A 111 25.77 2.87 1.89
N LYS A 112 26.88 2.53 1.23
CA LYS A 112 27.47 1.18 1.26
C LYS A 112 27.93 0.72 2.65
N ASP A 113 28.17 1.64 3.57
CA ASP A 113 28.52 1.36 4.96
C ASP A 113 27.29 1.21 5.88
N SER A 114 26.08 1.15 5.31
CA SER A 114 24.80 1.08 6.02
C SER A 114 24.48 2.29 6.90
N THR A 115 25.16 3.41 6.69
CA THR A 115 24.72 4.71 7.21
C THR A 115 23.72 5.34 6.25
N GLY A 116 22.79 6.13 6.75
CA GLY A 116 21.82 6.79 5.88
C GLY A 116 20.81 7.65 6.62
N VAL A 117 19.82 8.09 5.84
CA VAL A 117 18.68 8.85 6.33
C VAL A 117 17.37 8.28 5.80
N ILE A 118 16.30 8.42 6.57
CA ILE A 118 14.92 8.11 6.18
C ILE A 118 14.09 9.38 6.31
N PHE A 119 13.49 9.81 5.22
CA PHE A 119 12.47 10.85 5.22
C PHE A 119 11.11 10.17 5.35
N TYR A 120 10.28 10.65 6.27
CA TYR A 120 8.89 10.23 6.40
C TYR A 120 8.02 11.33 5.79
N CYS A 121 7.25 10.96 4.78
CA CYS A 121 6.57 11.91 3.91
C CYS A 121 5.11 11.51 3.70
N THR A 122 4.31 12.49 3.31
CA THR A 122 2.91 12.30 2.94
C THR A 122 2.66 13.07 1.65
N THR A 123 1.97 12.48 0.67
CA THR A 123 1.63 13.19 -0.58
C THR A 123 0.65 14.34 -0.30
N ASP A 124 0.74 15.42 -1.07
CA ASP A 124 -0.11 16.60 -0.89
C ASP A 124 -0.68 17.06 -2.24
N SER A 125 -1.99 16.94 -2.40
CA SER A 125 -2.71 17.29 -3.63
C SER A 125 -3.11 18.77 -3.71
N THR A 126 -2.85 19.55 -2.66
CA THR A 126 -3.27 20.95 -2.56
C THR A 126 -2.39 21.90 -3.37
N ASP A 127 -1.07 21.64 -3.46
CA ASP A 127 -0.13 22.38 -4.29
C ASP A 127 0.45 21.48 -5.39
N PRO A 128 0.09 21.71 -6.67
CA PRO A 128 0.66 20.97 -7.80
C PRO A 128 2.18 21.08 -7.92
N SER A 129 2.81 22.11 -7.37
CA SER A 129 4.26 22.33 -7.39
C SER A 129 5.02 21.75 -6.20
N HIS A 130 4.30 21.34 -5.14
CA HIS A 130 4.86 20.71 -3.95
C HIS A 130 3.98 19.52 -3.56
N ARG A 131 4.19 18.39 -4.24
CA ARG A 131 3.31 17.22 -4.16
C ARG A 131 3.51 16.32 -2.93
N PHE A 132 4.35 16.72 -1.98
CA PHE A 132 4.53 16.02 -0.71
C PHE A 132 5.03 16.95 0.38
N MET A 133 4.80 16.55 1.62
CA MET A 133 5.38 17.16 2.82
C MET A 133 6.32 16.18 3.50
N ILE A 134 7.39 16.68 4.12
CA ILE A 134 8.28 15.91 4.99
C ILE A 134 7.82 16.15 6.42
N GLY A 135 7.45 15.09 7.15
CA GLY A 135 7.12 15.21 8.59
C GLY A 135 8.37 15.18 9.45
N ASN A 136 9.27 14.21 9.23
CA ASN A 136 10.52 14.13 9.98
C ASN A 136 11.61 13.38 9.20
N VAL A 137 12.87 13.55 9.63
CA VAL A 137 14.03 12.91 9.02
C VAL A 137 14.86 12.18 10.05
N LYS A 138 14.91 10.85 9.93
CA LYS A 138 15.71 9.96 10.76
C LYS A 138 17.10 9.81 10.18
N TYR A 139 18.13 9.94 11.02
CA TYR A 139 19.48 9.45 10.71
C TYR A 139 19.70 8.07 11.34
N PHE A 140 20.44 7.20 10.67
CA PHE A 140 20.91 5.93 11.21
C PHE A 140 22.37 5.67 10.84
N ALA A 141 23.15 5.17 11.79
CA ALA A 141 24.54 4.81 11.60
C ALA A 141 24.72 3.33 11.22
N THR A 142 23.70 2.50 11.42
CA THR A 142 23.73 1.06 11.13
C THR A 142 22.39 0.55 10.63
N ALA A 143 22.39 -0.62 10.00
CA ALA A 143 21.16 -1.31 9.61
C ALA A 143 20.27 -1.67 10.81
N GLU A 144 20.85 -1.94 12.00
CA GLU A 144 20.06 -2.20 13.21
C GLU A 144 19.32 -0.94 13.68
N GLU A 145 19.98 0.22 13.63
CA GLU A 145 19.34 1.50 13.98
C GLU A 145 18.24 1.90 13.00
N LYS A 146 18.42 1.58 11.71
CA LYS A 146 17.44 1.78 10.64
C LYS A 146 16.11 1.13 10.97
N ASP A 147 16.13 -0.15 11.35
CA ASP A 147 14.93 -0.96 11.57
C ASP A 147 14.40 -0.91 13.03
N ASN A 148 15.15 -0.25 13.93
CA ASN A 148 14.75 -0.10 15.32
C ASN A 148 13.70 1.01 15.49
N ALA A 149 12.48 0.62 15.88
CA ALA A 149 11.36 1.50 16.15
C ALA A 149 11.57 2.45 17.36
N SER A 150 12.52 2.12 18.24
CA SER A 150 12.89 2.97 19.39
C SER A 150 14.01 3.96 19.08
N SER A 151 14.58 3.92 17.87
CA SER A 151 15.56 4.92 17.43
C SER A 151 14.91 6.30 17.30
N TYR A 152 15.68 7.36 17.52
CA TYR A 152 15.18 8.73 17.34
C TYR A 152 14.88 9.00 15.87
N ASN A 153 13.65 9.44 15.57
CA ASN A 153 13.18 9.67 14.21
C ASN A 153 13.47 11.09 13.67
N GLY A 154 14.13 11.93 14.47
CA GLY A 154 14.30 13.35 14.16
C GLY A 154 13.23 14.22 14.82
N PRO A 155 13.41 15.55 14.82
CA PRO A 155 12.39 16.50 15.23
C PRO A 155 11.31 16.62 14.13
N GLU A 156 10.26 17.39 14.41
CA GLU A 156 9.37 17.89 13.36
C GLU A 156 10.21 18.63 12.32
N PHE A 157 9.98 18.35 11.04
CA PHE A 157 10.75 18.94 9.96
C PHE A 157 10.55 20.45 9.88
N GLU A 158 9.33 20.91 10.15
CA GLU A 158 8.96 22.33 10.16
C GLU A 158 9.73 23.14 11.22
N ASP A 159 10.20 22.50 12.30
CA ASP A 159 11.00 23.14 13.34
C ASP A 159 12.49 23.32 12.95
N LEU A 160 12.91 22.76 11.81
CA LEU A 160 14.27 22.92 11.30
C LEU A 160 14.48 24.32 10.69
N ASP A 161 15.75 24.71 10.52
CA ASP A 161 16.09 25.94 9.81
C ASP A 161 15.54 25.92 8.37
N GLU A 162 14.90 27.00 7.92
CA GLU A 162 14.27 27.08 6.59
C GLU A 162 15.25 26.74 5.45
N SER A 163 16.52 27.16 5.57
CA SER A 163 17.52 26.85 4.56
C SER A 163 17.92 25.38 4.56
N MET A 164 17.81 24.70 5.71
CA MET A 164 18.01 23.25 5.80
C MET A 164 16.84 22.50 5.15
N GLN A 165 15.61 22.96 5.38
CA GLN A 165 14.41 22.39 4.76
C GLN A 165 14.50 22.48 3.23
N GLU A 166 14.72 23.69 2.68
CA GLU A 166 14.86 23.95 1.24
C GLU A 166 15.93 23.07 0.59
N ARG A 167 17.10 22.92 1.24
CA ARG A 167 18.21 22.13 0.69
C ARG A 167 17.95 20.64 0.72
N MET A 168 17.12 20.15 1.64
CA MET A 168 16.70 18.75 1.66
C MET A 168 15.71 18.47 0.53
N ASP A 169 14.75 19.36 0.27
CA ASP A 169 13.82 19.22 -0.86
C ASP A 169 14.54 19.25 -2.20
N GLU A 170 15.44 20.22 -2.41
CA GLU A 170 16.29 20.28 -3.60
C GLU A 170 17.11 19.00 -3.78
N TRP A 171 17.66 18.45 -2.68
CA TRP A 171 18.43 17.23 -2.72
C TRP A 171 17.56 16.02 -3.10
N LEU A 172 16.38 15.87 -2.51
CA LEU A 172 15.42 14.82 -2.86
C LEU A 172 15.00 14.91 -4.34
N ALA A 173 14.81 16.12 -4.87
CA ALA A 173 14.55 16.35 -6.29
C ALA A 173 15.68 15.83 -7.18
N THR A 174 16.95 16.01 -6.79
CA THR A 174 18.09 15.41 -7.53
C THR A 174 18.09 13.89 -7.51
N LEU A 175 17.47 13.28 -6.49
CA LEU A 175 17.26 11.84 -6.39
C LEU A 175 15.98 11.39 -7.11
N GLY A 176 15.34 12.24 -7.90
CA GLY A 176 14.12 11.92 -8.66
C GLY A 176 12.87 11.73 -7.78
N VAL A 177 12.86 12.36 -6.60
CA VAL A 177 11.67 12.50 -5.76
C VAL A 177 11.01 13.82 -6.13
N GLY A 178 9.84 13.76 -6.75
CA GLY A 178 9.11 14.95 -7.19
C GLY A 178 7.69 14.58 -7.61
N GLU A 179 7.00 15.53 -8.25
CA GLU A 179 5.57 15.44 -8.58
C GLU A 179 5.15 14.12 -9.22
N GLU A 180 5.88 13.68 -10.25
CA GLU A 180 5.54 12.46 -10.98
C GLU A 180 5.69 11.19 -10.14
N LEU A 181 6.63 11.17 -9.18
CA LEU A 181 6.77 10.07 -8.23
C LEU A 181 5.56 10.05 -7.28
N CYS A 182 5.13 11.22 -6.79
CA CYS A 182 3.94 11.32 -5.92
C CYS A 182 2.68 10.87 -6.65
N ASP A 183 2.48 11.29 -7.90
CA ASP A 183 1.34 10.87 -8.70
C ASP A 183 1.37 9.35 -9.00
N PHE A 184 2.57 8.78 -9.18
CA PHE A 184 2.75 7.34 -9.27
C PHE A 184 2.38 6.62 -7.96
N ILE A 185 2.82 7.16 -6.82
CA ILE A 185 2.54 6.59 -5.48
C ILE A 185 1.03 6.55 -5.25
N ASP A 186 0.33 7.68 -5.42
CA ASP A 186 -1.12 7.78 -5.20
C ASP A 186 -1.88 6.81 -6.13
N ALA A 187 -1.54 6.79 -7.43
CA ALA A 187 -2.18 5.89 -8.38
C ALA A 187 -1.90 4.41 -8.08
N CYS A 188 -0.68 4.06 -7.66
CA CYS A 188 -0.33 2.69 -7.28
C CYS A 188 -1.00 2.25 -5.99
N ALA A 189 -1.16 3.15 -5.02
CA ALA A 189 -1.81 2.86 -3.75
C ALA A 189 -3.26 2.40 -3.98
N VAL A 190 -4.00 3.14 -4.80
CA VAL A 190 -5.39 2.82 -5.17
C VAL A 190 -5.47 1.57 -6.06
N ASP A 191 -4.61 1.48 -7.10
CA ASP A 191 -4.60 0.29 -7.99
C ASP A 191 -4.30 -1.00 -7.22
N LYS A 192 -3.38 -0.95 -6.25
CA LYS A 192 -3.04 -2.10 -5.43
C LYS A 192 -4.16 -2.49 -4.48
N GLU A 193 -4.82 -1.52 -3.84
CA GLU A 193 -6.01 -1.79 -3.00
C GLU A 193 -7.05 -2.56 -3.81
N GLN A 194 -7.43 -2.07 -4.99
CA GLN A 194 -8.45 -2.69 -5.82
C GLN A 194 -8.06 -4.12 -6.25
N ARG A 195 -6.79 -4.35 -6.59
CA ARG A 195 -6.28 -5.69 -6.92
C ARG A 195 -6.30 -6.63 -5.72
N GLU A 196 -5.91 -6.15 -4.55
CA GLU A 196 -5.94 -6.94 -3.32
C GLU A 196 -7.38 -7.21 -2.84
N TYR A 197 -8.31 -6.28 -3.06
CA TYR A 197 -9.74 -6.49 -2.80
C TYR A 197 -10.30 -7.64 -3.65
N MET A 198 -10.04 -7.63 -4.97
CA MET A 198 -10.45 -8.73 -5.85
C MET A 198 -9.79 -10.07 -5.46
N ASN A 199 -8.53 -10.04 -5.03
CA ASN A 199 -7.82 -11.21 -4.52
C ASN A 199 -8.45 -11.73 -3.21
N TRP A 200 -8.81 -10.81 -2.30
CA TRP A 200 -9.50 -11.11 -1.05
C TRP A 200 -10.88 -11.75 -1.31
N LEU A 201 -11.69 -11.18 -2.20
CA LEU A 201 -12.98 -11.76 -2.61
C LEU A 201 -12.81 -13.21 -3.12
N THR A 202 -11.78 -13.44 -3.93
CA THR A 202 -11.44 -14.77 -4.44
C THR A 202 -11.06 -15.73 -3.31
N GLY A 203 -10.31 -15.26 -2.32
CA GLY A 203 -9.97 -16.00 -1.10
C GLY A 203 -11.21 -16.36 -0.26
N ILE A 204 -12.10 -15.38 -0.02
CA ILE A 204 -13.36 -15.58 0.70
C ILE A 204 -14.24 -16.62 0.00
N LYS A 205 -14.42 -16.50 -1.32
CA LYS A 205 -15.18 -17.47 -2.11
C LYS A 205 -14.61 -18.88 -1.94
N SER A 206 -13.28 -19.02 -2.10
CA SER A 206 -12.59 -20.30 -1.97
C SER A 206 -12.76 -20.90 -0.58
N PHE A 207 -12.69 -20.08 0.47
CA PHE A 207 -12.89 -20.50 1.85
C PHE A 207 -14.32 -21.03 2.09
N ILE A 208 -15.34 -20.34 1.56
CA ILE A 208 -16.75 -20.75 1.71
C ILE A 208 -17.06 -22.06 0.98
N GLU A 209 -16.43 -22.27 -0.18
CA GLU A 209 -16.69 -23.45 -1.02
C GLU A 209 -15.89 -24.70 -0.62
N THR A 210 -14.79 -24.52 0.11
CA THR A 210 -13.97 -25.62 0.62
C THR A 210 -14.64 -26.26 1.84
N LYS A 211 -14.73 -27.59 1.85
CA LYS A 211 -15.30 -28.40 2.95
C LYS A 211 -14.23 -29.07 3.79
#